data_AF-A0A851YJQ4-F1
#
_entry.id   AF-A0A851YJQ4-F1
#
_cell.length_a   1.000
_cell.length_b   1.000
_cell.length_c   1.000
_cell.angle_alpha   90.00
_cell.angle_beta   90.00
_cell.angle_gamma   90.00
#
_symmetry.space_group_name_H-M   'P 1'
#
loop_
_entity.id
_entity.type
_entity.pdbx_description
1 polymer ?
#
loop_
_entity_poly.entity_id
_entity_poly.type
_entity_poly.pdbx_seq_one_letter_code
_entity_poly.pdbx_strand_id
1 'polypeptide(L)'
;EERMSETTAPGSRFPLAGAHDPDSGANSLQRYELSGDEHFSLAVQAGPGGDQRPELVLAKALDREEAAFHELVLRASDGGDPARTGTARIRVAVLDANDNAPVFSQAEYTVRVAEDVPVGSILVTLTATDADEGLNGHVKYIFHKISDRASELLQISAETGEISLKNNLDFEEISLHELEVQARDGGGLSDTAIVAITVTDVNDNAPEISVRSSLSEISEDASSGTVVALLHVQDRDSGANGEVQCSLDGGVPFRLRSSQGSYYRVVVTASALDREQASEHRVTVVARDKGSPALSSSMVLMLEVSDVNDNAPVFEEAAYSAYVAENNAGGALVLRVSARDADSGSNGRVSYSLEGGSGDAASYVSVEAQSGAVYAQRSFDYEQCREFAVVMRAQDGGEPARSSTATVRIFVLDRNDNAPRV
;
A
#
# COMPACT_ATOMS: atom_id res chain seq x y z
N GLU A 1 40.92 25.10 53.87
CA GLU A 1 40.56 24.40 52.62
C GLU A 1 40.65 25.45 51.53
N GLU A 2 41.46 25.20 50.52
CA GLU A 2 41.62 26.07 49.37
C GLU A 2 40.75 25.55 48.23
N ARG A 3 40.23 26.44 47.39
CA ARG A 3 39.40 26.09 46.23
C ARG A 3 40.03 26.68 44.98
N MET A 4 40.28 25.85 43.98
CA MET A 4 40.95 26.24 42.74
C MET A 4 40.23 25.62 41.56
N SER A 5 39.93 26.40 40.52
CA SER A 5 39.38 25.84 39.28
C SER A 5 40.44 25.02 38.55
N GLU A 6 40.05 23.95 37.88
CA GLU A 6 40.99 23.15 37.08
C GLU A 6 41.61 23.92 35.91
N THR A 7 40.90 24.92 35.41
CA THR A 7 41.40 25.86 34.39
C THR A 7 42.43 26.88 34.90
N THR A 8 42.80 26.81 36.19
CA THR A 8 43.83 27.68 36.77
C THR A 8 45.17 27.44 36.07
N ALA A 9 45.75 28.50 35.50
CA ALA A 9 47.02 28.40 34.80
C ALA A 9 48.20 28.01 35.74
N PRO A 10 49.06 27.06 35.35
CA PRO A 10 50.31 26.81 36.06
C PRO A 10 51.13 28.10 36.23
N GLY A 11 51.75 28.25 37.40
CA GLY A 11 52.44 29.46 37.84
C GLY A 11 51.58 30.41 38.68
N SER A 12 50.26 30.19 38.73
CA SER A 12 49.35 30.91 39.64
C SER A 12 49.76 30.74 41.09
N ARG A 13 49.67 31.83 41.86
CA ARG A 13 50.12 31.88 43.25
C ARG A 13 48.95 32.20 44.18
N PHE A 14 48.86 31.45 45.27
CA PHE A 14 47.80 31.56 46.25
C PHE A 14 48.42 31.80 47.63
N PRO A 15 48.09 32.91 48.32
CA PRO A 15 48.66 33.18 49.63
C PRO A 15 48.19 32.15 50.65
N LEU A 16 49.13 31.59 51.41
CA LEU A 16 48.84 30.72 52.54
C LEU A 16 48.92 31.50 53.85
N ALA A 17 48.18 31.03 54.86
CA ALA A 17 48.32 31.57 56.21
C ALA A 17 49.75 31.29 56.74
N GLY A 18 50.46 32.35 57.13
CA GLY A 18 51.77 32.22 57.77
C GLY A 18 51.65 31.63 59.18
N ALA A 19 52.66 30.85 59.57
CA ALA A 19 52.88 30.47 60.95
C ALA A 19 53.39 31.69 61.75
N HIS A 20 52.97 31.77 63.02
CA HIS A 20 53.46 32.78 63.94
C HIS A 20 54.35 32.11 64.99
N ASP A 21 55.56 32.62 65.13
CA ASP A 21 56.52 32.20 66.15
C ASP A 21 56.78 33.39 67.09
N PRO A 22 56.48 33.28 68.39
CA PRO A 22 56.68 34.37 69.34
C PRO A 22 58.16 34.66 69.64
N ASP A 23 59.08 33.77 69.27
CA ASP A 23 60.51 33.94 69.50
C ASP A 23 61.14 34.91 68.49
N SER A 24 62.36 35.39 68.77
CA SER A 24 63.06 36.41 67.96
C SER A 24 64.42 35.90 67.46
N GLY A 25 64.91 36.46 66.35
CA GLY A 25 66.24 36.15 65.83
C GLY A 25 66.33 34.74 65.26
N ALA A 26 67.38 33.98 65.57
CA ALA A 26 67.56 32.63 65.03
C ALA A 26 66.48 31.63 65.50
N ASN A 27 65.83 31.90 66.63
CA ASN A 27 64.78 31.04 67.18
C ASN A 27 63.39 31.37 66.63
N SER A 28 63.22 32.44 65.84
CA SER A 28 61.94 32.69 65.15
C SER A 28 61.80 31.79 63.93
N LEU A 29 60.60 31.76 63.35
CA LEU A 29 60.32 31.12 62.06
C LEU A 29 61.40 31.40 61.00
N GLN A 30 62.04 30.35 60.49
CA GLN A 30 63.11 30.45 59.50
C GLN A 30 62.76 29.84 58.14
N ARG A 31 61.91 28.82 58.10
CA ARG A 31 61.66 28.07 56.87
C ARG A 31 60.26 27.48 56.82
N TYR A 32 59.72 27.43 55.60
CA TYR A 32 58.57 26.62 55.24
C TYR A 32 58.97 25.52 54.26
N GLU A 33 58.38 24.35 54.42
CA GLU A 33 58.50 23.21 53.52
C GLU A 33 57.10 22.68 53.20
N LEU A 34 56.83 22.37 51.94
CA LEU A 34 55.59 21.74 51.50
C LEU A 34 55.87 20.29 51.11
N SER A 35 55.01 19.39 51.57
CA SER A 35 55.04 17.97 51.20
C SER A 35 53.63 17.55 50.76
N GLY A 36 53.53 16.67 49.77
CA GLY A 36 52.27 16.32 49.14
C GLY A 36 52.49 15.84 47.72
N ASP A 37 51.66 16.32 46.80
CA ASP A 37 51.70 15.96 45.38
C ASP A 37 52.68 16.81 44.54
N GLU A 38 52.79 16.46 43.25
CA GLU A 38 53.62 17.15 42.26
C GLU A 38 52.91 18.34 41.57
N HIS A 39 51.63 18.57 41.89
CA HIS A 39 50.84 19.65 41.30
C HIS A 39 51.13 20.97 41.98
N PHE A 40 51.58 20.96 43.23
CA PHE A 40 51.86 22.16 44.00
C PHE A 40 53.31 22.28 44.43
N SER A 41 53.80 23.52 44.41
CA SER A 41 55.10 23.91 44.96
C SER A 41 54.95 25.09 45.89
N LEU A 42 55.97 25.38 46.69
CA LEU A 42 55.94 26.46 47.67
C LEU A 42 56.87 27.59 47.24
N ALA A 43 56.34 28.80 47.18
CA ALA A 43 57.13 30.03 47.12
C ALA A 43 57.02 30.76 48.46
N VAL A 44 58.11 31.39 48.91
CA VAL A 44 58.10 32.21 50.13
C VAL A 44 58.56 33.61 49.75
N GLN A 45 57.68 34.59 49.93
CA GLN A 45 58.02 36.00 49.71
C GLN A 45 58.46 36.65 51.03
N ALA A 46 59.48 37.51 50.96
CA ALA A 46 59.89 38.35 52.08
C ALA A 46 59.00 39.59 52.16
N GLY A 47 58.24 39.71 53.26
CA GLY A 47 57.43 40.87 53.57
C GLY A 47 58.27 42.06 54.06
N PRO A 48 57.67 43.27 54.11
CA PRO A 48 58.32 44.43 54.71
C PRO A 48 58.58 44.15 56.21
N GLY A 49 59.86 44.05 56.59
CA GLY A 49 60.28 43.72 57.96
C GLY A 49 60.91 42.33 58.16
N GLY A 50 61.00 41.52 57.10
CA GLY A 50 61.61 40.18 57.16
C GLY A 50 60.62 39.03 57.40
N ASP A 51 59.32 39.35 57.52
CA ASP A 51 58.26 38.34 57.67
C ASP A 51 58.18 37.43 56.44
N GLN A 52 58.20 36.12 56.66
CA GLN A 52 58.06 35.14 55.59
C GLN A 52 56.58 34.88 55.27
N ARG A 53 56.19 35.13 54.02
CA ARG A 53 54.82 34.89 53.52
C ARG A 53 54.83 33.69 52.58
N PRO A 54 54.33 32.51 53.01
CA PRO A 54 54.22 31.34 52.15
C PRO A 54 53.10 31.53 51.12
N GLU A 55 53.37 31.14 49.89
CA GLU A 55 52.43 31.09 48.77
C GLU A 55 52.46 29.70 48.14
N LEU A 56 51.29 29.11 47.95
CA LEU A 56 51.12 27.90 47.16
C LEU A 56 51.19 28.27 45.68
N VAL A 57 52.09 27.62 44.93
CA VAL A 57 52.25 27.84 43.49
C VAL A 57 51.82 26.60 42.76
N LEU A 58 50.86 26.74 41.85
CA LEU A 58 50.44 25.65 40.98
C LEU A 58 51.56 25.32 39.99
N ALA A 59 52.15 24.14 40.07
CA ALA A 59 53.28 23.70 39.25
C ALA A 59 52.83 22.94 37.99
N LYS A 60 51.77 22.14 38.08
CA LYS A 60 51.15 21.40 36.96
C LYS A 60 49.68 21.76 36.84
N ALA A 61 49.09 21.62 35.65
CA ALA A 61 47.66 21.83 35.48
C ALA A 61 46.86 20.84 36.34
N LEU A 62 45.71 21.27 36.83
CA LEU A 62 44.79 20.42 37.57
C LEU A 62 43.79 19.81 36.58
N ASP A 63 43.29 18.63 36.93
CA ASP A 63 42.25 17.89 36.21
C ASP A 63 41.34 17.28 37.29
N ARG A 64 40.10 17.76 37.38
CA ARG A 64 39.16 17.34 38.41
C ARG A 64 38.68 15.91 38.15
N GLU A 65 38.51 15.52 36.89
CA GLU A 65 38.12 14.17 36.48
C GLU A 65 39.21 13.14 36.84
N GLU A 66 40.48 13.54 36.86
CA GLU A 66 41.58 12.74 37.41
C GLU A 66 41.60 12.75 38.96
N ALA A 67 41.53 13.95 39.58
CA ALA A 67 41.59 14.10 41.03
C ALA A 67 40.82 15.34 41.56
N ALA A 68 39.62 15.13 42.09
CA ALA A 68 38.78 16.19 42.67
C ALA A 68 39.36 16.89 43.92
N PHE A 69 40.35 16.30 44.59
CA PHE A 69 41.02 16.95 45.71
C PHE A 69 42.47 16.50 45.88
N HIS A 70 43.27 17.44 46.39
CA HIS A 70 44.68 17.25 46.70
C HIS A 70 44.93 17.51 48.19
N GLU A 71 45.69 16.63 48.85
CA GLU A 71 46.05 16.78 50.26
C GLU A 71 47.55 17.07 50.42
N LEU A 72 47.87 18.22 51.01
CA LEU A 72 49.22 18.70 51.23
C LEU A 72 49.46 18.95 52.72
N VAL A 73 50.73 18.93 53.11
CA VAL A 73 51.19 19.26 54.46
C VAL A 73 52.25 20.35 54.39
N LEU A 74 51.91 21.51 54.95
CA LEU A 74 52.82 22.64 55.14
C LEU A 74 53.50 22.49 56.50
N ARG A 75 54.83 22.50 56.51
CA ARG A 75 55.67 22.46 57.70
C ARG A 75 56.41 23.78 57.85
N ALA A 76 56.34 24.37 59.03
CA ALA A 76 57.12 25.54 59.43
C ALA A 76 58.16 25.13 60.47
N SER A 77 59.40 25.63 60.35
CA SER A 77 60.48 25.32 61.30
C SER A 77 61.21 26.58 61.77
N ASP A 78 61.55 26.61 63.06
CA ASP A 78 62.46 27.59 63.63
C ASP A 78 63.94 27.25 63.32
N GLY A 79 64.86 28.12 63.71
CA GLY A 79 66.31 27.92 63.57
C GLY A 79 67.01 27.58 64.88
N GLY A 80 66.27 27.13 65.91
CA GLY A 80 66.83 26.75 67.20
C GLY A 80 67.62 25.44 67.14
N ASP A 81 68.42 25.18 68.18
CA ASP A 81 69.06 23.88 68.41
C ASP A 81 68.62 23.33 69.79
N PRO A 82 67.68 22.36 69.86
CA PRO A 82 67.06 21.65 68.73
C PRO A 82 65.95 22.45 68.04
N ALA A 83 65.80 22.26 66.72
CA ALA A 83 64.77 22.93 65.93
C ALA A 83 63.36 22.40 66.27
N ARG A 84 62.37 23.28 66.39
CA ARG A 84 60.95 22.94 66.55
C ARG A 84 60.18 23.19 65.28
N THR A 85 59.11 22.41 65.07
CA THR A 85 58.30 22.51 63.86
C THR A 85 56.80 22.47 64.15
N GLY A 86 56.04 23.27 63.39
CA GLY A 86 54.59 23.23 63.31
C GLY A 86 54.14 22.69 61.95
N THR A 87 53.01 22.00 61.90
CA THR A 87 52.45 21.45 60.64
C THR A 87 50.99 21.82 60.48
N ALA A 88 50.59 22.16 59.26
CA ALA A 88 49.20 22.38 58.87
C ALA A 88 48.85 21.52 57.65
N ARG A 89 47.65 20.92 57.65
CA ARG A 89 47.11 20.21 56.49
C ARG A 89 46.37 21.18 55.59
N ILE A 90 46.66 21.14 54.30
CA ILE A 90 46.00 21.93 53.27
C ILE A 90 45.27 20.93 52.38
N ARG A 91 43.94 21.06 52.32
CA ARG A 91 43.13 20.36 51.33
C ARG A 91 42.78 21.36 50.24
N VAL A 92 43.17 21.06 49.01
CA VAL A 92 42.79 21.81 47.82
C VAL A 92 41.63 21.05 47.17
N ALA A 93 40.46 21.66 47.12
CA ALA A 93 39.32 21.16 46.35
C ALA A 93 39.39 21.76 44.94
N VAL A 94 39.39 20.89 43.93
CA VAL A 94 39.37 21.31 42.52
C VAL A 94 37.93 21.64 42.14
N LEU A 95 37.70 22.85 41.63
CA LEU A 95 36.41 23.30 41.15
C LEU A 95 36.31 22.98 39.67
N ASP A 96 35.18 22.34 39.34
CA ASP A 96 34.77 21.98 37.99
C ASP A 96 34.72 23.19 37.05
N ALA A 97 35.19 22.98 35.83
CA ALA A 97 35.04 23.84 34.67
C ALA A 97 34.46 23.01 33.53
N ASN A 98 33.76 23.67 32.60
CA ASN A 98 33.13 22.96 31.49
C ASN A 98 34.14 22.71 30.35
N ASP A 99 35.06 21.77 30.54
CA ASP A 99 36.12 21.44 29.58
C ASP A 99 35.99 20.06 28.93
N ASN A 100 35.06 19.23 29.40
CA ASN A 100 34.60 18.06 28.66
C ASN A 100 33.30 18.40 27.91
N ALA A 101 33.20 17.92 26.66
CA ALA A 101 31.96 18.00 25.92
C ALA A 101 31.19 16.69 26.07
N PRO A 102 29.84 16.70 25.94
CA PRO A 102 29.07 15.46 25.88
C PRO A 102 29.58 14.58 24.76
N VAL A 103 29.66 13.27 24.96
CA VAL A 103 30.08 12.31 23.93
C VAL A 103 29.00 11.27 23.72
N PHE A 104 28.49 11.15 22.48
CA PHE A 104 27.56 10.07 22.14
C PHE A 104 28.23 8.69 22.21
N SER A 105 27.48 7.69 22.66
CA SER A 105 27.94 6.30 22.71
C SER A 105 28.21 5.70 21.31
N GLN A 106 27.56 6.26 20.28
CA GLN A 106 27.72 5.89 18.88
C GLN A 106 27.65 7.15 18.01
N ALA A 107 28.47 7.22 16.96
CA ALA A 107 28.41 8.29 15.98
C ALA A 107 27.18 8.17 15.04
N GLU A 108 26.64 6.96 14.90
CA GLU A 108 25.48 6.64 14.07
C GLU A 108 24.58 5.60 14.75
N TYR A 109 23.28 5.90 14.81
CA TYR A 109 22.24 5.01 15.32
C TYR A 109 21.34 4.60 14.17
N THR A 110 21.25 3.29 13.88
CA THR A 110 20.38 2.74 12.84
C THR A 110 19.26 1.91 13.48
N VAL A 111 18.02 2.17 13.09
CA VAL A 111 16.87 1.41 13.58
C VAL A 111 15.90 1.10 12.44
N ARG A 112 15.24 -0.05 12.53
CA ARG A 112 14.19 -0.46 11.60
C ARG A 112 12.86 -0.54 12.35
N VAL A 113 11.85 0.15 11.82
CA VAL A 113 10.53 0.25 12.45
C VAL A 113 9.45 -0.01 11.42
N ALA A 114 8.40 -0.76 11.79
CA ALA A 114 7.24 -0.94 10.92
C ALA A 114 6.45 0.37 10.80
N GLU A 115 5.83 0.62 9.65
CA GLU A 115 5.05 1.85 9.46
C GLU A 115 3.78 1.91 10.32
N ASP A 116 3.22 0.75 10.64
CA ASP A 116 2.05 0.58 11.50
C ASP A 116 2.36 0.74 13.01
N VAL A 117 3.60 1.12 13.35
CA VAL A 117 4.01 1.31 14.74
C VAL A 117 3.11 2.37 15.41
N PRO A 118 2.53 2.08 16.59
CA PRO A 118 1.60 3.01 17.22
C PRO A 118 2.24 4.35 17.55
N VAL A 119 1.49 5.43 17.35
CA VAL A 119 1.85 6.77 17.83
C VAL A 119 2.15 6.73 19.34
N GLY A 120 3.23 7.39 19.74
CA GLY A 120 3.77 7.39 21.10
C GLY A 120 4.83 6.33 21.36
N SER A 121 5.07 5.41 20.43
CA SER A 121 6.14 4.41 20.57
C SER A 121 7.52 5.05 20.57
N ILE A 122 8.41 4.55 21.42
CA ILE A 122 9.84 4.93 21.44
C ILE A 122 10.53 4.13 20.33
N LEU A 123 11.16 4.81 19.39
CA LEU A 123 11.82 4.20 18.24
C LEU A 123 13.29 3.89 18.56
N VAL A 124 13.98 4.84 19.19
CA VAL A 124 15.39 4.71 19.58
C VAL A 124 15.67 5.60 20.79
N THR A 125 16.54 5.13 21.69
CA THR A 125 17.02 5.91 22.84
C THR A 125 18.49 6.22 22.62
N LEU A 126 18.82 7.50 22.61
CA LEU A 126 20.18 7.97 22.44
C LEU A 126 20.88 8.05 23.79
N THR A 127 22.20 7.92 23.80
CA THR A 127 22.97 8.06 25.03
C THR A 127 24.23 8.85 24.74
N ALA A 128 24.38 9.97 25.43
CA ALA A 128 25.60 10.74 25.52
C ALA A 128 26.00 10.92 26.98
N THR A 129 27.29 10.91 27.24
CA THR A 129 27.87 11.05 28.59
C THR A 129 28.81 12.24 28.61
N ASP A 130 28.78 12.98 29.69
CA ASP A 130 29.68 14.08 29.98
C ASP A 130 30.41 13.78 31.31
N ALA A 131 31.70 14.12 31.37
CA ALA A 131 32.56 13.80 32.52
C ALA A 131 32.50 14.87 33.61
N ASP A 132 32.03 16.09 33.27
CA ASP A 132 32.00 17.24 34.16
C ASP A 132 30.94 17.07 35.28
N GLU A 133 31.04 17.89 36.32
CA GLU A 133 30.15 17.84 37.48
C GLU A 133 28.90 18.73 37.34
N GLY A 134 27.78 18.25 37.87
CA GLY A 134 26.60 19.07 38.06
C GLY A 134 25.97 19.51 36.73
N LEU A 135 25.84 20.82 36.51
CA LEU A 135 25.22 21.36 35.28
C LEU A 135 26.13 21.25 34.06
N ASN A 136 27.45 21.24 34.26
CA ASN A 136 28.42 21.05 33.18
C ASN A 136 28.37 19.59 32.68
N GLY A 137 28.08 18.63 33.56
CA GLY A 137 27.81 17.24 33.14
C GLY A 137 26.37 16.94 32.68
N HIS A 138 25.44 17.91 32.76
CA HIS A 138 24.01 17.64 32.52
C HIS A 138 23.64 17.78 31.03
N VAL A 139 23.57 16.64 30.35
CA VAL A 139 23.30 16.57 28.91
C VAL A 139 21.82 16.75 28.58
N LYS A 140 21.54 17.56 27.55
CA LYS A 140 20.24 17.69 26.91
C LYS A 140 20.28 17.40 25.42
N TYR A 141 19.22 16.79 24.91
CA TYR A 141 19.12 16.34 23.52
C TYR A 141 18.16 17.21 22.70
N ILE A 142 18.56 17.55 21.47
CA ILE A 142 17.71 18.23 20.50
C ILE A 142 17.93 17.69 19.09
N PHE A 143 16.95 17.90 18.20
CA PHE A 143 17.19 17.76 16.76
C PHE A 143 18.02 18.96 16.27
N HIS A 144 19.21 18.69 15.76
CA HIS A 144 20.08 19.70 15.15
C HIS A 144 19.71 19.96 13.69
N LYS A 145 19.51 18.87 12.92
CA LYS A 145 18.98 18.91 11.55
C LYS A 145 17.91 17.84 11.38
N ILE A 146 16.75 18.27 10.91
CA ILE A 146 15.59 17.43 10.65
C ILE A 146 14.82 18.03 9.46
N SER A 147 14.25 17.18 8.59
CA SER A 147 13.38 17.66 7.52
C SER A 147 12.03 18.11 8.08
N ASP A 148 11.34 19.01 7.37
CA ASP A 148 10.02 19.51 7.78
C ASP A 148 9.06 18.35 8.05
N ARG A 149 9.01 17.37 7.13
CA ARG A 149 8.16 16.19 7.27
C ARG A 149 8.52 15.34 8.49
N ALA A 150 9.81 15.05 8.71
CA ALA A 150 10.22 14.28 9.87
C ALA A 150 9.94 15.01 11.20
N SER A 151 9.97 16.34 11.22
CA SER A 151 9.64 17.14 12.42
C SER A 151 8.15 17.09 12.80
N GLU A 152 7.28 16.78 11.83
CA GLU A 152 5.86 16.51 12.08
C GLU A 152 5.63 15.11 12.65
N LEU A 153 6.48 14.14 12.27
CA LEU A 153 6.35 12.73 12.60
C LEU A 153 7.05 12.35 13.90
N LEU A 154 8.15 13.01 14.25
CA LEU A 154 9.06 12.59 15.32
C LEU A 154 9.18 13.66 16.40
N GLN A 155 9.46 13.22 17.62
CA GLN A 155 9.81 14.08 18.74
C GLN A 155 10.95 13.46 19.55
N ILE A 156 11.76 14.30 20.20
CA ILE A 156 12.85 13.87 21.08
C ILE A 156 12.64 14.40 22.50
N SER A 157 12.82 13.54 23.48
CA SER A 157 12.85 13.93 24.88
C SER A 157 14.20 14.56 25.21
N ALA A 158 14.18 15.84 25.60
CA ALA A 158 15.39 16.59 25.91
C ALA A 158 16.17 16.02 27.10
N GLU A 159 15.50 15.32 28.02
CA GLU A 159 16.12 14.80 29.24
C GLU A 159 16.55 13.33 29.12
N THR A 160 15.83 12.52 28.33
CA THR A 160 16.08 11.07 28.23
C THR A 160 16.75 10.64 26.92
N GLY A 161 16.79 11.50 25.90
CA GLY A 161 17.32 11.15 24.58
C GLY A 161 16.43 10.18 23.80
N GLU A 162 15.20 9.92 24.27
CA GLU A 162 14.24 9.05 23.58
C GLU A 162 13.63 9.78 22.38
N ILE A 163 13.83 9.22 21.18
CA ILE A 163 13.08 9.60 19.98
C ILE A 163 11.82 8.75 19.92
N SER A 164 10.66 9.40 19.87
CA SER A 164 9.35 8.77 19.81
C SER A 164 8.51 9.26 18.64
N LEU A 165 7.53 8.45 18.26
CA LEU A 165 6.63 8.74 17.16
C LEU A 165 5.48 9.67 17.61
N LYS A 166 5.26 10.76 16.88
CA LYS A 166 4.20 11.76 17.11
C LYS A 166 2.99 11.58 16.19
N ASN A 167 3.21 11.11 14.96
CA ASN A 167 2.19 10.82 13.95
C ASN A 167 2.56 9.55 13.17
N ASN A 168 1.59 8.93 12.52
CA ASN A 168 1.79 7.69 11.76
C ASN A 168 2.91 7.83 10.71
N LEU A 169 3.70 6.77 10.57
CA LEU A 169 4.63 6.60 9.46
C LEU A 169 3.85 6.10 8.23
N ASP A 170 4.42 6.33 7.06
CA ASP A 170 3.89 5.91 5.76
C ASP A 170 5.11 5.53 4.90
N PHE A 171 5.28 4.24 4.64
CA PHE A 171 6.40 3.68 3.90
C PHE A 171 6.36 4.14 2.43
N GLU A 172 5.16 4.21 1.84
CA GLU A 172 4.92 4.67 0.47
C GLU A 172 5.28 6.15 0.29
N GLU A 173 5.20 6.95 1.36
CA GLU A 173 5.63 8.36 1.37
C GLU A 173 7.15 8.50 1.58
N ILE A 174 7.68 8.05 2.72
CA ILE A 174 9.10 8.17 3.09
C ILE A 174 9.56 6.94 3.88
N SER A 175 10.42 6.13 3.26
CA SER A 175 10.96 4.91 3.87
C SER A 175 12.26 5.07 4.67
N LEU A 176 12.91 6.24 4.61
CA LEU A 176 14.15 6.52 5.34
C LEU A 176 14.16 7.95 5.89
N HIS A 177 14.28 8.08 7.21
CA HIS A 177 14.51 9.34 7.88
C HIS A 177 15.95 9.41 8.40
N GLU A 178 16.76 10.29 7.83
CA GLU A 178 18.10 10.63 8.32
C GLU A 178 18.04 11.96 9.07
N LEU A 179 18.50 11.94 10.31
CA LEU A 179 18.41 13.05 11.26
C LEU A 179 19.79 13.30 11.86
N GLU A 180 20.10 14.56 12.17
CA GLU A 180 21.26 14.91 13.00
C GLU A 180 20.76 15.38 14.36
N VAL A 181 21.21 14.71 15.42
CA VAL A 181 20.90 15.05 16.81
C VAL A 181 22.09 15.74 17.45
N GLN A 182 21.82 16.61 18.42
CA GLN A 182 22.85 17.26 19.23
C GLN A 182 22.61 16.94 20.70
N ALA A 183 23.67 16.50 21.38
CA ALA A 183 23.77 16.45 22.83
C ALA A 183 24.52 17.70 23.27
N ARG A 184 23.95 18.46 24.22
CA ARG A 184 24.53 19.71 24.72
C ARG A 184 24.47 19.76 26.23
N ASP A 185 25.58 20.10 26.85
CA ASP A 185 25.67 20.30 28.30
C ASP A 185 25.07 21.66 28.74
N GLY A 186 25.15 21.95 30.05
CA GLY A 186 24.75 23.24 30.61
C GLY A 186 25.73 24.39 30.32
N GLY A 187 27.01 24.11 30.10
CA GLY A 187 28.05 25.12 29.83
C GLY A 187 28.13 25.57 28.36
N GLY A 188 27.47 24.85 27.47
CA GLY A 188 27.33 25.13 26.06
C GLY A 188 28.15 24.26 25.10
N LEU A 189 28.99 23.32 25.55
CA LEU A 189 29.68 22.37 24.67
C LEU A 189 28.71 21.28 24.20
N SER A 190 29.02 20.71 23.03
CA SER A 190 28.10 19.80 22.36
C SER A 190 28.80 18.84 21.42
N ASP A 191 28.17 17.69 21.20
CA ASP A 191 28.51 16.71 20.19
C ASP A 191 27.28 16.40 19.32
N THR A 192 27.50 15.86 18.12
CA THR A 192 26.43 15.48 17.20
C THR A 192 26.54 14.03 16.74
N ALA A 193 25.40 13.41 16.50
CA ALA A 193 25.31 12.05 15.98
C ALA A 193 24.23 11.95 14.89
N ILE A 194 24.37 10.95 14.01
CA ILE A 194 23.41 10.66 12.95
C ILE A 194 22.43 9.59 13.45
N VAL A 195 21.14 9.77 13.15
CA VAL A 195 20.11 8.76 13.38
C VAL A 195 19.43 8.44 12.07
N ALA A 196 19.48 7.17 11.66
CA ALA A 196 18.84 6.66 10.47
C ALA A 196 17.71 5.69 10.86
N ILE A 197 16.47 6.13 10.63
CA ILE A 197 15.26 5.35 10.88
C ILE A 197 14.77 4.81 9.54
N THR A 198 14.94 3.52 9.31
CA THR A 198 14.40 2.83 8.14
C THR A 198 13.01 2.30 8.45
N VAL A 199 12.01 2.78 7.72
CA VAL A 199 10.64 2.28 7.81
C VAL A 199 10.56 0.96 7.02
N THR A 200 9.90 -0.04 7.59
CA THR A 200 9.61 -1.31 6.92
C THR A 200 8.13 -1.38 6.57
N ASP A 201 7.90 -1.62 5.29
CA ASP A 201 6.61 -1.89 4.65
C ASP A 201 5.77 -2.93 5.39
N VAL A 202 4.51 -2.58 5.64
CA VAL A 202 3.43 -3.43 6.14
C VAL A 202 2.35 -3.48 5.07
N ASN A 203 1.73 -4.65 4.86
CA ASN A 203 0.70 -4.85 3.85
C ASN A 203 -0.61 -4.13 4.20
N ASP A 204 -0.69 -2.82 3.94
CA ASP A 204 -1.80 -1.95 4.31
C ASP A 204 -2.53 -1.33 3.10
N ASN A 205 -1.97 -1.46 1.89
CA ASN A 205 -2.67 -1.12 0.65
C ASN A 205 -3.23 -2.39 0.00
N ALA A 206 -4.52 -2.34 -0.38
CA ALA A 206 -5.11 -3.40 -1.18
C ALA A 206 -4.84 -3.15 -2.68
N PRO A 207 -4.74 -4.19 -3.52
CA PRO A 207 -4.55 -4.03 -4.95
C PRO A 207 -5.67 -3.16 -5.58
N GLU A 208 -5.33 -2.21 -6.44
CA GLU A 208 -6.27 -1.39 -7.19
C GLU A 208 -6.43 -1.92 -8.63
N ILE A 209 -7.66 -2.19 -9.06
CA ILE A 209 -7.98 -2.62 -10.43
C ILE A 209 -8.53 -1.42 -11.21
N SER A 210 -7.80 -1.00 -12.25
CA SER A 210 -8.22 0.07 -13.16
C SER A 210 -8.56 -0.48 -14.55
N VAL A 211 -9.74 -0.12 -15.08
CA VAL A 211 -10.16 -0.51 -16.44
C VAL A 211 -9.58 0.49 -17.44
N ARG A 212 -8.72 0.03 -18.35
CA ARG A 212 -8.13 0.86 -19.42
C ARG A 212 -9.01 0.88 -20.65
N SER A 213 -9.63 -0.24 -20.97
CA SER A 213 -10.67 -0.35 -21.99
C SER A 213 -11.53 -1.57 -21.70
N SER A 214 -12.81 -1.50 -22.07
CA SER A 214 -13.75 -2.61 -22.00
C SER A 214 -14.82 -2.47 -23.06
N LEU A 215 -15.26 -3.58 -23.62
CA LEU A 215 -16.48 -3.66 -24.40
C LEU A 215 -17.68 -3.77 -23.45
N SER A 216 -18.81 -3.15 -23.82
CA SER A 216 -20.10 -3.38 -23.16
C SER A 216 -20.86 -4.54 -23.78
N GLU A 217 -20.57 -4.83 -25.04
CA GLU A 217 -21.28 -5.80 -25.87
C GLU A 217 -20.27 -6.67 -26.63
N ILE A 218 -20.56 -7.97 -26.77
CA ILE A 218 -19.74 -8.93 -27.50
C ILE A 218 -20.60 -9.88 -28.32
N SER A 219 -20.20 -10.12 -29.57
CA SER A 219 -20.87 -11.06 -30.45
C SER A 219 -20.78 -12.49 -29.94
N GLU A 220 -21.86 -13.27 -30.05
CA GLU A 220 -21.85 -14.68 -29.67
C GLU A 220 -20.91 -15.52 -30.54
N ASP A 221 -20.72 -15.12 -31.81
CA ASP A 221 -19.75 -15.74 -32.72
C ASP A 221 -18.29 -15.28 -32.50
N ALA A 222 -18.03 -14.49 -31.45
CA ALA A 222 -16.70 -13.98 -31.15
C ALA A 222 -15.68 -15.12 -30.97
N SER A 223 -14.63 -15.09 -31.80
CA SER A 223 -13.61 -16.13 -31.78
C SER A 223 -12.89 -16.23 -30.42
N SER A 224 -12.48 -17.44 -30.05
CA SER A 224 -11.65 -17.68 -28.86
C SER A 224 -10.40 -16.79 -28.87
N GLY A 225 -10.18 -16.08 -27.77
CA GLY A 225 -9.06 -15.13 -27.62
C GLY A 225 -9.39 -13.68 -27.98
N THR A 226 -10.63 -13.39 -28.43
CA THR A 226 -11.13 -12.02 -28.57
C THR A 226 -11.00 -11.29 -27.24
N VAL A 227 -10.42 -10.08 -27.27
CA VAL A 227 -10.16 -9.28 -26.06
C VAL A 227 -11.39 -8.45 -25.73
N VAL A 228 -11.89 -8.61 -24.51
CA VAL A 228 -13.10 -7.94 -24.03
C VAL A 228 -12.76 -6.74 -23.16
N ALA A 229 -11.74 -6.87 -22.31
CA ALA A 229 -11.28 -5.78 -21.47
C ALA A 229 -9.76 -5.81 -21.29
N LEU A 230 -9.17 -4.63 -21.17
CA LEU A 230 -7.79 -4.41 -20.75
C LEU A 230 -7.82 -3.77 -19.36
N LEU A 231 -7.22 -4.46 -18.40
CA LEU A 231 -7.14 -4.08 -17.00
C LEU A 231 -5.69 -3.75 -16.66
N HIS A 232 -5.51 -2.81 -15.74
CA HIS A 232 -4.24 -2.50 -15.12
C HIS A 232 -4.41 -2.59 -13.61
N VAL A 233 -3.61 -3.44 -12.99
CA VAL A 233 -3.70 -3.72 -11.56
C VAL A 233 -2.44 -3.22 -10.89
N GLN A 234 -2.57 -2.48 -9.81
CA GLN A 234 -1.43 -1.92 -9.11
C GLN A 234 -1.63 -2.05 -7.61
N ASP A 235 -0.57 -2.40 -6.91
CA ASP A 235 -0.49 -2.29 -5.46
C ASP A 235 0.57 -1.24 -5.13
N ARG A 236 0.36 -0.49 -4.05
CA ARG A 236 1.29 0.56 -3.61
C ARG A 236 2.40 0.01 -2.74
N ASP A 237 2.12 -1.11 -2.07
CA ASP A 237 3.08 -1.78 -1.22
C ASP A 237 4.27 -2.31 -2.06
N SER A 238 5.35 -2.67 -1.38
CA SER A 238 6.58 -3.18 -1.99
C SER A 238 6.77 -4.68 -1.77
N GLY A 239 7.68 -5.28 -2.55
CA GLY A 239 8.05 -6.69 -2.39
C GLY A 239 6.87 -7.64 -2.56
N ALA A 240 6.67 -8.52 -1.56
CA ALA A 240 5.58 -9.50 -1.57
C ALA A 240 4.21 -8.87 -1.28
N ASN A 241 4.19 -7.79 -0.50
CA ASN A 241 2.98 -7.03 -0.19
C ASN A 241 2.42 -6.40 -1.47
N GLY A 242 3.30 -5.87 -2.33
CA GLY A 242 2.90 -5.33 -3.63
C GLY A 242 2.68 -6.34 -4.76
N GLU A 243 2.97 -7.64 -4.55
CA GLU A 243 2.90 -8.63 -5.63
C GLU A 243 1.48 -9.19 -5.80
N VAL A 244 0.81 -8.80 -6.88
CA VAL A 244 -0.61 -9.13 -7.09
C VAL A 244 -0.83 -10.33 -8.00
N GLN A 245 -1.68 -11.25 -7.55
CA GLN A 245 -2.26 -12.32 -8.34
C GLN A 245 -3.73 -12.03 -8.68
N CYS A 246 -4.06 -12.03 -9.97
CA CYS A 246 -5.44 -11.83 -10.43
C CYS A 246 -6.09 -13.14 -10.89
N SER A 247 -7.38 -13.28 -10.61
CA SER A 247 -8.22 -14.40 -11.02
C SER A 247 -9.61 -13.92 -11.44
N LEU A 248 -10.33 -14.74 -12.21
CA LEU A 248 -11.76 -14.57 -12.40
C LEU A 248 -12.50 -15.38 -11.33
N ASP A 249 -13.52 -14.78 -10.75
CA ASP A 249 -14.44 -15.46 -9.85
C ASP A 249 -15.62 -16.01 -10.67
N GLY A 250 -15.91 -17.31 -10.48
CA GLY A 250 -16.98 -18.02 -11.19
C GLY A 250 -16.58 -18.72 -12.51
N GLY A 251 -17.40 -19.70 -12.91
CA GLY A 251 -17.24 -20.48 -14.14
C GLY A 251 -17.81 -19.78 -15.38
N VAL A 252 -17.28 -18.62 -15.71
CA VAL A 252 -17.72 -17.83 -16.89
C VAL A 252 -16.93 -18.22 -18.15
N PRO A 253 -17.47 -18.03 -19.37
CA PRO A 253 -16.78 -18.36 -20.64
C PRO A 253 -15.65 -17.37 -20.99
N PHE A 254 -15.01 -16.77 -19.99
CA PHE A 254 -13.90 -15.83 -20.12
C PHE A 254 -12.67 -16.33 -19.36
N ARG A 255 -11.49 -15.87 -19.77
CA ARG A 255 -10.24 -16.16 -19.09
C ARG A 255 -9.41 -14.89 -18.95
N LEU A 256 -8.75 -14.75 -17.81
CA LEU A 256 -7.76 -13.72 -17.60
C LEU A 256 -6.42 -14.18 -18.19
N ARG A 257 -5.77 -13.33 -19.00
CA ARG A 257 -4.41 -13.52 -19.48
C ARG A 257 -3.55 -12.37 -19.00
N SER A 258 -2.45 -12.67 -18.31
CA SER A 258 -1.44 -11.67 -17.99
C SER A 258 -0.76 -11.18 -19.28
N SER A 259 -0.47 -9.88 -19.31
CA SER A 259 0.30 -9.23 -20.35
C SER A 259 1.66 -8.78 -19.79
N GLN A 260 2.37 -7.88 -20.47
CA GLN A 260 3.61 -7.32 -19.93
C GLN A 260 3.32 -6.42 -18.72
N GLY A 261 4.12 -6.54 -17.67
CA GLY A 261 3.93 -5.79 -16.42
C GLY A 261 2.62 -6.15 -15.72
N SER A 262 2.00 -5.16 -15.08
CA SER A 262 0.79 -5.35 -14.27
C SER A 262 -0.53 -5.23 -15.07
N TYR A 263 -0.47 -5.52 -16.37
CA TYR A 263 -1.62 -5.48 -17.26
C TYR A 263 -2.22 -6.87 -17.47
N TYR A 264 -3.55 -6.93 -17.49
CA TYR A 264 -4.31 -8.14 -17.72
C TYR A 264 -5.34 -7.96 -18.83
N ARG A 265 -5.57 -9.01 -19.62
CA ARG A 265 -6.60 -9.04 -20.66
C ARG A 265 -7.65 -10.06 -20.28
N VAL A 266 -8.91 -9.64 -20.26
CA VAL A 266 -10.05 -10.55 -20.21
C VAL A 266 -10.36 -10.97 -21.64
N VAL A 267 -10.31 -12.27 -21.92
CA VAL A 267 -10.53 -12.82 -23.26
C VAL A 267 -11.60 -13.90 -23.28
N VAL A 268 -12.30 -14.02 -24.40
CA VAL A 268 -13.24 -15.12 -24.65
C VAL A 268 -12.50 -16.46 -24.64
N THR A 269 -13.09 -17.48 -24.01
CA THR A 269 -12.54 -18.84 -23.94
C THR A 269 -12.78 -19.62 -25.23
N ALA A 270 -12.41 -20.90 -25.25
CA ALA A 270 -12.73 -21.80 -26.35
C ALA A 270 -14.20 -22.26 -26.34
N SER A 271 -14.91 -22.11 -25.23
CA SER A 271 -16.36 -22.28 -25.23
C SER A 271 -16.97 -21.11 -25.98
N ALA A 272 -17.79 -21.42 -26.99
CA ALA A 272 -18.54 -20.40 -27.71
C ALA A 272 -19.47 -19.66 -26.73
N LEU A 273 -19.62 -18.37 -26.95
CA LEU A 273 -20.72 -17.61 -26.37
C LEU A 273 -22.00 -18.05 -27.11
N ASP A 274 -23.10 -18.12 -26.40
CA ASP A 274 -24.40 -18.54 -26.91
C ASP A 274 -25.43 -17.64 -26.24
N ARG A 275 -26.01 -16.72 -27.00
CA ARG A 275 -26.93 -15.71 -26.49
C ARG A 275 -28.26 -16.33 -26.08
N GLU A 276 -28.72 -17.35 -26.80
CA GLU A 276 -29.94 -18.10 -26.49
C GLU A 276 -29.82 -18.82 -25.15
N GLN A 277 -28.61 -19.24 -24.77
CA GLN A 277 -28.31 -19.77 -23.44
C GLN A 277 -28.14 -18.66 -22.39
N ALA A 278 -27.36 -17.62 -22.69
CA ALA A 278 -27.10 -16.51 -21.76
C ALA A 278 -26.83 -15.20 -22.52
N SER A 279 -27.80 -14.27 -22.45
CA SER A 279 -27.69 -12.96 -23.10
C SER A 279 -26.80 -11.94 -22.35
N GLU A 280 -26.40 -12.24 -21.12
CA GLU A 280 -25.56 -11.38 -20.30
C GLU A 280 -24.57 -12.21 -19.46
N HIS A 281 -23.35 -11.71 -19.33
CA HIS A 281 -22.34 -12.26 -18.45
C HIS A 281 -21.84 -11.24 -17.42
N ARG A 282 -21.74 -11.70 -16.17
CA ARG A 282 -21.16 -10.96 -15.04
C ARG A 282 -19.78 -11.51 -14.76
N VAL A 283 -18.75 -10.81 -15.22
CA VAL A 283 -17.35 -11.25 -15.07
C VAL A 283 -16.73 -10.52 -13.89
N THR A 284 -16.58 -11.22 -12.77
CA THR A 284 -15.93 -10.68 -11.57
C THR A 284 -14.44 -10.97 -11.63
N VAL A 285 -13.63 -9.92 -11.63
CA VAL A 285 -12.17 -10.00 -11.55
C VAL A 285 -11.76 -9.73 -10.11
N VAL A 286 -10.97 -10.63 -9.54
CA VAL A 286 -10.43 -10.50 -8.17
C VAL A 286 -8.92 -10.34 -8.26
N ALA A 287 -8.39 -9.30 -7.64
CA ALA A 287 -6.98 -9.08 -7.44
C ALA A 287 -6.64 -9.32 -5.97
N ARG A 288 -5.61 -10.12 -5.69
CA ARG A 288 -5.17 -10.46 -4.34
C ARG A 288 -3.66 -10.35 -4.26
N ASP A 289 -3.16 -9.64 -3.26
CA ASP A 289 -1.73 -9.56 -3.01
C ASP A 289 -1.16 -10.87 -2.44
N LYS A 290 0.16 -10.89 -2.18
CA LYS A 290 0.84 -11.99 -1.48
C LYS A 290 1.28 -11.59 -0.06
N GLY A 291 0.72 -10.51 0.48
CA GLY A 291 0.94 -10.09 1.85
C GLY A 291 0.39 -11.10 2.87
N SER A 292 0.72 -10.88 4.15
CA SER A 292 0.23 -11.70 5.25
C SER A 292 -0.18 -10.81 6.44
N PRO A 293 -1.49 -10.54 6.64
CA PRO A 293 -2.62 -11.09 5.91
C PRO A 293 -2.72 -10.52 4.49
N ALA A 294 -3.19 -11.34 3.54
CA ALA A 294 -3.36 -10.88 2.16
C ALA A 294 -4.61 -10.00 2.03
N LEU A 295 -4.51 -8.90 1.29
CA LEU A 295 -5.62 -8.03 0.92
C LEU A 295 -6.07 -8.33 -0.51
N SER A 296 -7.32 -7.95 -0.80
CA SER A 296 -7.93 -8.20 -2.10
C SER A 296 -8.94 -7.14 -2.48
N SER A 297 -9.07 -6.90 -3.78
CA SER A 297 -10.13 -6.09 -4.38
C SER A 297 -10.81 -6.84 -5.51
N SER A 298 -12.02 -6.40 -5.85
CA SER A 298 -12.81 -7.01 -6.92
C SER A 298 -13.49 -5.96 -7.79
N MET A 299 -13.58 -6.24 -9.09
CA MET A 299 -14.28 -5.43 -10.08
C MET A 299 -15.22 -6.32 -10.90
N VAL A 300 -16.38 -5.81 -11.30
CA VAL A 300 -17.35 -6.53 -12.11
C VAL A 300 -17.47 -5.89 -13.49
N LEU A 301 -17.27 -6.69 -14.54
CA LEU A 301 -17.57 -6.33 -15.92
C LEU A 301 -18.93 -6.93 -16.29
N MET A 302 -19.86 -6.08 -16.72
CA MET A 302 -21.15 -6.46 -17.26
C MET A 302 -21.03 -6.51 -18.79
N LEU A 303 -21.30 -7.66 -19.38
CA LEU A 303 -21.15 -7.90 -20.82
C LEU A 303 -22.47 -8.40 -21.38
N GLU A 304 -23.03 -7.65 -22.32
CA GLU A 304 -24.18 -8.09 -23.11
C GLU A 304 -23.68 -8.91 -24.31
N VAL A 305 -24.39 -9.99 -24.64
CA VAL A 305 -24.07 -10.82 -25.79
C VAL A 305 -24.95 -10.37 -26.97
N SER A 306 -24.33 -9.90 -28.05
CA SER A 306 -25.04 -9.48 -29.26
C SER A 306 -25.42 -10.68 -30.11
N ASP A 307 -26.64 -10.64 -30.63
CA ASP A 307 -27.26 -11.67 -31.45
C ASP A 307 -26.63 -11.76 -32.85
N VAL A 308 -26.41 -12.98 -33.30
CA VAL A 308 -26.01 -13.38 -34.64
C VAL A 308 -27.11 -14.29 -35.19
N ASN A 309 -27.44 -14.15 -36.47
CA ASN A 309 -28.46 -14.99 -37.11
C ASN A 309 -27.93 -16.43 -37.29
N ASP A 310 -27.95 -17.22 -36.22
CA ASP A 310 -27.33 -18.53 -36.12
C ASP A 310 -28.34 -19.68 -35.90
N ASN A 311 -29.60 -19.34 -35.60
CA ASN A 311 -30.73 -20.26 -35.67
C ASN A 311 -31.55 -20.00 -36.94
N ALA A 312 -32.34 -21.00 -37.34
CA ALA A 312 -33.27 -20.85 -38.45
C ALA A 312 -34.68 -21.04 -37.90
N PRO A 313 -35.72 -20.46 -38.51
CA PRO A 313 -37.07 -20.65 -38.03
C PRO A 313 -37.41 -22.14 -38.03
N VAL A 314 -37.98 -22.68 -36.96
CA VAL A 314 -38.37 -24.09 -36.85
C VAL A 314 -39.90 -24.17 -36.75
N PHE A 315 -40.53 -24.86 -37.70
CA PHE A 315 -41.96 -25.15 -37.62
C PHE A 315 -42.29 -26.04 -36.42
N GLU A 316 -43.44 -25.81 -35.78
CA GLU A 316 -43.90 -26.64 -34.66
C GLU A 316 -44.14 -28.10 -35.08
N GLU A 317 -44.50 -28.33 -36.34
CA GLU A 317 -44.71 -29.65 -36.94
C GLU A 317 -44.00 -29.73 -38.30
N ALA A 318 -43.37 -30.88 -38.61
CA ALA A 318 -42.75 -31.12 -39.92
C ALA A 318 -43.79 -31.25 -41.05
N ALA A 319 -44.99 -31.70 -40.70
CA ALA A 319 -46.12 -31.78 -41.62
C ALA A 319 -47.44 -31.45 -40.91
N TYR A 320 -48.24 -30.61 -41.53
CA TYR A 320 -49.58 -30.24 -41.07
C TYR A 320 -50.62 -30.97 -41.90
N SER A 321 -51.73 -31.34 -41.26
CA SER A 321 -52.91 -31.87 -41.95
C SER A 321 -54.10 -30.95 -41.68
N ALA A 322 -54.77 -30.53 -42.74
CA ALA A 322 -56.00 -29.76 -42.64
C ALA A 322 -57.11 -30.41 -43.45
N TYR A 323 -58.34 -30.22 -42.98
CA TYR A 323 -59.54 -30.79 -43.57
C TYR A 323 -60.47 -29.64 -43.94
N VAL A 324 -60.81 -29.53 -45.21
CA VAL A 324 -61.67 -28.47 -45.74
C VAL A 324 -62.86 -29.14 -46.39
N ALA A 325 -64.07 -28.75 -46.00
CA ALA A 325 -65.27 -29.21 -46.71
C ALA A 325 -65.24 -28.70 -48.15
N GLU A 326 -65.63 -29.54 -49.10
CA GLU A 326 -65.92 -29.06 -50.45
C GLU A 326 -67.01 -27.98 -50.43
N ASN A 327 -67.13 -27.26 -51.54
CA ASN A 327 -68.04 -26.13 -51.65
C ASN A 327 -67.74 -25.02 -50.62
N ASN A 328 -66.48 -24.90 -50.18
CA ASN A 328 -66.03 -23.83 -49.28
C ASN A 328 -66.05 -22.46 -49.95
N ALA A 329 -66.20 -21.41 -49.14
CA ALA A 329 -66.03 -20.05 -49.63
C ALA A 329 -64.56 -19.80 -50.03
N GLY A 330 -64.34 -19.10 -51.14
CA GLY A 330 -63.06 -18.45 -51.41
C GLY A 330 -62.75 -17.45 -50.29
N GLY A 331 -61.51 -17.45 -49.81
CA GLY A 331 -61.04 -16.70 -48.64
C GLY A 331 -61.25 -17.41 -47.29
N ALA A 332 -61.77 -18.65 -47.26
CA ALA A 332 -61.93 -19.38 -46.01
C ALA A 332 -60.57 -19.77 -45.39
N LEU A 333 -60.45 -19.67 -44.06
CA LEU A 333 -59.28 -20.14 -43.32
C LEU A 333 -59.21 -21.67 -43.37
N VAL A 334 -58.07 -22.19 -43.83
CA VAL A 334 -57.77 -23.63 -43.92
C VAL A 334 -57.13 -24.11 -42.62
N LEU A 335 -56.00 -23.51 -42.25
CA LEU A 335 -55.30 -23.71 -40.99
C LEU A 335 -54.38 -22.52 -40.70
N ARG A 336 -53.65 -22.58 -39.58
CA ARG A 336 -52.54 -21.68 -39.28
C ARG A 336 -51.30 -22.51 -39.02
N VAL A 337 -50.22 -22.24 -39.76
CA VAL A 337 -48.90 -22.80 -39.47
C VAL A 337 -48.17 -21.90 -38.47
N SER A 338 -47.28 -22.50 -37.67
CA SER A 338 -46.49 -21.78 -36.68
C SER A 338 -45.04 -22.24 -36.76
N ALA A 339 -44.11 -21.30 -36.76
CA ALA A 339 -42.69 -21.50 -36.65
C ALA A 339 -42.11 -20.51 -35.64
N ARG A 340 -41.03 -20.93 -34.97
CA ARG A 340 -40.34 -20.15 -33.95
C ARG A 340 -38.88 -20.05 -34.33
N ASP A 341 -38.32 -18.88 -34.12
CA ASP A 341 -36.89 -18.64 -34.22
C ASP A 341 -36.37 -18.24 -32.84
N ALA A 342 -35.18 -18.72 -32.47
CA ALA A 342 -34.59 -18.50 -31.16
C ALA A 342 -33.83 -17.17 -31.08
N ASP A 343 -33.43 -16.64 -32.24
CA ASP A 343 -32.68 -15.40 -32.39
C ASP A 343 -33.54 -14.19 -31.98
N SER A 344 -32.88 -13.04 -31.78
CA SER A 344 -33.51 -11.81 -31.31
C SER A 344 -33.84 -10.84 -32.45
N GLY A 345 -34.70 -9.86 -32.16
CA GLY A 345 -34.95 -8.74 -33.08
C GLY A 345 -35.44 -9.14 -34.48
N SER A 346 -34.68 -8.77 -35.52
CA SER A 346 -34.96 -9.11 -36.92
C SER A 346 -34.57 -10.55 -37.27
N ASN A 347 -33.53 -11.07 -36.65
CA ASN A 347 -33.04 -12.44 -36.83
C ASN A 347 -34.08 -13.44 -36.30
N GLY A 348 -34.77 -13.10 -35.22
CA GLY A 348 -35.90 -13.90 -34.72
C GLY A 348 -37.25 -13.72 -35.46
N ARG A 349 -37.33 -12.80 -36.43
CA ARG A 349 -38.63 -12.38 -37.00
C ARG A 349 -39.05 -13.28 -38.16
N VAL A 350 -39.94 -14.21 -37.87
CA VAL A 350 -40.46 -15.15 -38.86
C VAL A 350 -41.46 -14.51 -39.82
N SER A 351 -41.27 -14.77 -41.11
CA SER A 351 -42.19 -14.46 -42.22
C SER A 351 -42.53 -15.73 -43.01
N TYR A 352 -43.81 -15.94 -43.30
CA TYR A 352 -44.31 -17.13 -43.99
C TYR A 352 -44.55 -16.87 -45.48
N SER A 353 -44.19 -17.84 -46.32
CA SER A 353 -44.43 -17.80 -47.76
C SER A 353 -44.73 -19.19 -48.33
N LEU A 354 -45.35 -19.21 -49.51
CA LEU A 354 -45.54 -20.43 -50.30
C LEU A 354 -44.29 -20.64 -51.16
N GLU A 355 -43.60 -21.77 -50.96
CA GLU A 355 -42.42 -22.12 -51.77
C GLU A 355 -42.81 -22.95 -53.00
N GLY A 356 -43.86 -23.77 -52.88
CA GLY A 356 -44.35 -24.60 -53.98
C GLY A 356 -45.49 -25.53 -53.57
N GLY A 357 -45.90 -26.40 -54.48
CA GLY A 357 -46.93 -27.41 -54.24
C GLY A 357 -46.98 -28.46 -55.34
N SER A 358 -47.76 -29.51 -55.12
CA SER A 358 -47.98 -30.55 -56.13
C SER A 358 -48.82 -30.00 -57.30
N GLY A 359 -48.21 -29.79 -58.47
CA GLY A 359 -48.89 -29.22 -59.63
C GLY A 359 -49.31 -27.77 -59.40
N ASP A 360 -50.55 -27.41 -59.75
CA ASP A 360 -51.09 -26.05 -59.56
C ASP A 360 -51.50 -25.75 -58.12
N ALA A 361 -51.21 -26.65 -57.15
CA ALA A 361 -51.63 -26.53 -55.75
C ALA A 361 -51.23 -25.23 -55.06
N ALA A 362 -50.11 -24.61 -55.46
CA ALA A 362 -49.68 -23.33 -54.92
C ALA A 362 -50.64 -22.17 -55.26
N SER A 363 -51.43 -22.28 -56.33
CA SER A 363 -52.45 -21.29 -56.71
C SER A 363 -53.77 -21.45 -55.93
N TYR A 364 -53.93 -22.56 -55.20
CA TYR A 364 -55.18 -22.92 -54.55
C TYR A 364 -55.33 -22.29 -53.17
N VAL A 365 -54.22 -21.84 -52.59
CA VAL A 365 -54.15 -21.26 -51.25
C VAL A 365 -53.24 -20.04 -51.26
N SER A 366 -53.38 -19.19 -50.25
CA SER A 366 -52.43 -18.13 -49.92
C SER A 366 -52.07 -18.18 -48.45
N VAL A 367 -50.88 -17.71 -48.09
CA VAL A 367 -50.47 -17.57 -46.69
C VAL A 367 -50.28 -16.10 -46.32
N GLU A 368 -50.74 -15.71 -45.14
CA GLU A 368 -50.48 -14.40 -44.57
C GLU A 368 -49.09 -14.39 -43.89
N ALA A 369 -48.21 -13.53 -44.40
CA ALA A 369 -46.78 -13.55 -44.06
C ALA A 369 -46.46 -13.37 -42.57
N GLN A 370 -47.28 -12.63 -41.81
CA GLN A 370 -47.01 -12.38 -40.39
C GLN A 370 -47.66 -13.40 -39.45
N SER A 371 -48.80 -13.97 -39.85
CA SER A 371 -49.64 -14.76 -38.94
C SER A 371 -49.56 -16.27 -39.19
N GLY A 372 -49.05 -16.67 -40.37
CA GLY A 372 -49.05 -18.07 -40.81
C GLY A 372 -50.44 -18.60 -41.19
N ALA A 373 -51.46 -17.74 -41.26
CA ALA A 373 -52.81 -18.15 -41.65
C ALA A 373 -52.87 -18.52 -43.13
N VAL A 374 -53.31 -19.74 -43.43
CA VAL A 374 -53.47 -20.26 -44.78
C VAL A 374 -54.93 -20.15 -45.19
N TYR A 375 -55.22 -19.48 -46.30
CA TYR A 375 -56.56 -19.24 -46.81
C TYR A 375 -56.77 -19.95 -48.15
N ALA A 376 -57.95 -20.51 -48.37
CA ALA A 376 -58.35 -21.08 -49.65
C ALA A 376 -58.62 -19.95 -50.65
N GLN A 377 -58.03 -20.01 -51.84
CA GLN A 377 -58.26 -19.00 -52.90
C GLN A 377 -59.45 -19.32 -53.80
N ARG A 378 -60.04 -20.50 -53.63
CA ARG A 378 -61.18 -20.99 -54.40
C ARG A 378 -62.03 -21.97 -53.58
N SER A 379 -63.20 -22.29 -54.11
CA SER A 379 -63.98 -23.45 -53.66
C SER A 379 -63.30 -24.74 -54.16
N PHE A 380 -63.22 -25.75 -53.30
CA PHE A 380 -62.77 -27.09 -53.64
C PHE A 380 -63.95 -27.98 -54.03
N ASP A 381 -63.67 -28.93 -54.91
CA ASP A 381 -64.60 -29.93 -55.46
C ASP A 381 -63.95 -31.30 -55.20
N TYR A 382 -64.62 -32.15 -54.42
CA TYR A 382 -64.09 -33.46 -54.01
C TYR A 382 -63.94 -34.42 -55.20
N GLU A 383 -64.84 -34.37 -56.18
CA GLU A 383 -64.79 -35.21 -57.38
C GLU A 383 -63.57 -34.88 -58.27
N GLN A 384 -63.09 -33.63 -58.23
CA GLN A 384 -61.91 -33.19 -59.00
C GLN A 384 -60.59 -33.38 -58.25
N CYS A 385 -60.55 -33.02 -56.96
CA CYS A 385 -59.31 -33.02 -56.18
C CYS A 385 -59.60 -33.38 -54.72
N ARG A 386 -59.25 -34.60 -54.34
CA ARG A 386 -59.49 -35.13 -52.99
C ARG A 386 -58.44 -34.69 -51.98
N GLU A 387 -57.20 -34.54 -52.44
CA GLU A 387 -56.09 -34.08 -51.63
C GLU A 387 -55.06 -33.36 -52.48
N PHE A 388 -54.35 -32.42 -51.86
CA PHE A 388 -53.18 -31.79 -52.43
C PHE A 388 -52.23 -31.34 -51.31
N ALA A 389 -50.96 -31.14 -51.67
CA ALA A 389 -49.96 -30.69 -50.73
C ALA A 389 -49.29 -29.40 -51.20
N VAL A 390 -49.03 -28.51 -50.24
CA VAL A 390 -48.26 -27.29 -50.44
C VAL A 390 -47.08 -27.26 -49.47
N VAL A 391 -45.98 -26.68 -49.91
CA VAL A 391 -44.77 -26.49 -49.10
C VAL A 391 -44.77 -25.06 -48.59
N MET A 392 -44.88 -24.92 -47.27
CA MET A 392 -44.73 -23.64 -46.58
C MET A 392 -43.26 -23.41 -46.29
N ARG A 393 -42.80 -22.17 -46.46
CA ARG A 393 -41.48 -21.72 -46.06
C ARG A 393 -41.63 -20.67 -44.97
N ALA A 394 -40.92 -20.87 -43.87
CA ALA A 394 -40.72 -19.87 -42.82
C ALA A 394 -39.30 -19.32 -42.99
N GLN A 395 -39.16 -17.99 -43.04
CA GLN A 395 -37.88 -17.31 -43.24
C GLN A 395 -37.74 -16.19 -42.21
N ASP A 396 -36.56 -16.05 -41.64
CA ASP A 396 -36.25 -14.92 -40.75
C ASP A 396 -36.02 -13.60 -41.52
N GLY A 397 -35.77 -12.51 -40.79
CA GLY A 397 -35.38 -11.23 -41.34
C GLY A 397 -33.88 -10.94 -41.25
N GLY A 398 -33.04 -11.95 -40.99
CA GLY A 398 -31.61 -11.78 -40.78
C GLY A 398 -30.81 -11.64 -42.08
N GLU A 399 -29.52 -11.30 -41.96
CA GLU A 399 -28.56 -11.28 -43.08
C GLU A 399 -27.31 -12.10 -42.73
N PRO A 400 -27.06 -13.26 -43.37
CA PRO A 400 -27.90 -13.91 -44.39
C PRO A 400 -29.18 -14.49 -43.78
N ALA A 401 -30.28 -14.41 -44.53
CA ALA A 401 -31.55 -14.94 -44.06
C ALA A 401 -31.55 -16.47 -44.04
N ARG A 402 -32.07 -17.07 -42.96
CA ARG A 402 -32.25 -18.51 -42.84
C ARG A 402 -33.73 -18.88 -42.94
N SER A 403 -33.99 -20.10 -43.36
CA SER A 403 -35.35 -20.58 -43.58
C SER A 403 -35.48 -22.07 -43.41
N SER A 404 -36.68 -22.51 -43.03
CA SER A 404 -37.08 -23.92 -43.04
C SER A 404 -38.38 -24.10 -43.82
N THR A 405 -38.75 -25.35 -44.05
CA THR A 405 -39.94 -25.71 -44.82
C THR A 405 -40.76 -26.77 -44.09
N ALA A 406 -42.07 -26.72 -44.27
CA ALA A 406 -43.00 -27.72 -43.76
C ALA A 406 -44.06 -28.05 -44.82
N THR A 407 -44.51 -29.31 -44.84
CA THR A 407 -45.54 -29.75 -45.78
C THR A 407 -46.91 -29.62 -45.17
N VAL A 408 -47.82 -28.93 -45.84
CA VAL A 408 -49.23 -28.88 -45.47
C VAL A 408 -50.01 -29.78 -46.44
N ARG A 409 -50.61 -30.85 -45.91
CA ARG A 409 -51.53 -31.72 -46.64
C ARG A 409 -52.96 -31.28 -46.38
N ILE A 410 -53.70 -31.00 -47.45
CA ILE A 410 -55.08 -30.53 -47.38
C ILE A 410 -55.97 -31.64 -47.93
N PHE A 411 -56.89 -32.12 -47.11
CA PHE A 411 -57.90 -33.11 -47.46
C PHE A 411 -59.22 -32.40 -47.71
N VAL A 412 -59.77 -32.58 -48.90
CA VAL A 412 -61.11 -32.11 -49.23
C VAL A 412 -62.10 -33.15 -48.71
N LEU A 413 -63.05 -32.71 -47.88
CA LEU A 413 -64.11 -33.57 -47.35
C LEU A 413 -65.32 -33.50 -48.28
N ASP A 414 -65.73 -34.67 -48.76
CA ASP A 414 -66.93 -34.91 -49.56
C ASP A 414 -68.21 -34.40 -48.87
N ARG A 415 -69.15 -33.88 -49.66
CA ARG A 415 -70.53 -33.63 -49.27
C ARG A 415 -71.46 -34.22 -50.33
N ASN A 416 -72.65 -34.61 -49.90
CA ASN A 416 -73.64 -35.17 -50.82
C ASN A 416 -74.28 -34.08 -51.71
N ASP A 417 -73.56 -33.60 -52.71
CA ASP A 417 -74.00 -32.59 -53.68
C ASP A 417 -74.28 -33.17 -55.08
N ASN A 418 -73.88 -34.42 -55.33
CA ASN A 418 -74.12 -35.15 -56.57
C ASN A 418 -75.24 -36.21 -56.42
N ALA A 419 -76.33 -36.05 -57.18
CA ALA A 419 -77.43 -37.04 -57.19
C ALA A 419 -77.05 -38.31 -58.00
N PRO A 420 -77.47 -39.51 -57.55
CA PRO A 420 -77.23 -40.74 -58.31
C PRO A 420 -77.98 -40.70 -59.65
N ARG A 421 -77.30 -41.13 -60.72
CA ARG A 421 -77.87 -41.20 -62.08
C ARG A 421 -78.16 -42.66 -62.45
N VAL A 422 -79.27 -42.87 -63.16
CA VAL A 422 -79.70 -44.19 -63.69
C VAL A 422 -79.22 -44.36 -65.11
#